data_AF-A0A1F3CHN3-F1
#
_entry.id   AF-A0A1F3CHN3-F1
#
_cell.length_a   1.000
_cell.length_b   1.000
_cell.length_c   1.000
_cell.angle_alpha   90.00
_cell.angle_beta   90.00
_cell.angle_gamma   90.00
#
_symmetry.space_group_name_H-M   'P 1'
#
loop_
_entity.id
_entity.type
_entity.pdbx_description
1 polymer ?
#
loop_
_entity_poly.entity_id
_entity_poly.type
_entity_poly.pdbx_seq_one_letter_code
_entity_poly.pdbx_strand_id
1 'polypeptide(L)' 'MLTKRKVKQSIDNLPESFSIDELIDQLIFVEKVEEGIIQSNNGKVISNKDVKLMIDKWSK' A
#
# COMPACT_ATOMS: atom_id res chain seq x y z
N MET A 1 9.42 2.29 -5.53
CA MET A 1 10.56 1.37 -5.28
C MET A 1 10.91 1.39 -3.80
N LEU A 2 10.99 0.19 -3.20
CA LEU A 2 11.38 0.05 -1.80
C LEU A 2 12.85 0.45 -1.59
N THR A 3 13.14 1.23 -0.55
CA THR A 3 14.50 1.68 -0.23
C THR A 3 14.91 1.23 1.16
N LYS A 4 16.19 1.01 1.40
CA LYS A 4 16.74 0.66 2.72
C LYS A 4 16.28 1.62 3.83
N ARG A 5 16.17 2.92 3.52
CA ARG A 5 15.66 3.92 4.46
C ARG A 5 14.19 3.68 4.81
N LYS A 6 13.34 3.42 3.81
CA LYS A 6 11.91 3.13 4.04
C LYS A 6 11.70 1.83 4.79
N VAL A 7 12.47 0.79 4.47
CA VAL A 7 12.45 -0.49 5.21
C VAL A 7 12.75 -0.28 6.69
N LYS A 8 13.79 0.51 7.02
CA LYS A 8 14.09 0.85 8.41
C LYS A 8 12.92 1.57 9.10
N GLN A 9 12.36 2.59 8.45
CA GLN A 9 11.20 3.31 8.97
C GLN A 9 9.97 2.40 9.17
N SER A 10 9.77 1.41 8.28
CA SER A 10 8.69 0.44 8.42
C SER A 10 8.88 -0.47 9.63
N ILE A 11 10.12 -0.87 9.91
CA ILE A 11 10.47 -1.69 11.08
C ILE A 11 10.37 -0.88 12.38
N ASP A 12 10.74 0.41 12.36
CA ASP A 12 10.64 1.29 13.53
C ASP A 12 9.19 1.43 14.06
N ASN A 13 8.20 1.17 13.19
CA ASN A 13 6.77 1.20 13.54
C ASN A 13 6.19 -0.16 13.96
N LEU A 14 6.97 -1.23 13.88
CA LEU A 14 6.54 -2.56 14.33
C LEU A 14 6.70 -2.68 15.85
N PRO A 15 5.87 -3.52 16.51
CA PRO A 15 6.03 -3.82 17.93
C PRO A 15 7.38 -4.47 18.24
N GLU A 16 7.77 -4.50 19.51
CA GLU A 16 9.04 -5.10 19.96
C GLU A 16 9.18 -6.58 19.55
N SER A 17 8.07 -7.31 19.49
CA SER A 17 7.98 -8.64 18.91
C SER A 17 6.98 -8.68 17.77
N PHE A 18 7.38 -9.21 16.62
CA PHE A 18 6.53 -9.46 15.46
C PHE A 18 6.95 -10.76 14.78
N SER A 19 6.03 -11.34 14.03
CA SER A 19 6.27 -12.50 13.17
C SER A 19 6.87 -12.08 11.83
N ILE A 20 7.50 -13.03 11.14
CA ILE A 20 8.04 -12.79 9.80
C ILE A 20 6.93 -12.42 8.81
N ASP A 21 5.74 -13.00 8.95
CA ASP A 21 4.58 -12.71 8.12
C ASP A 21 4.14 -11.24 8.27
N GLU A 22 4.07 -10.72 9.50
CA GLU A 22 3.75 -9.31 9.74
C GLU A 22 4.77 -8.36 9.13
N LEU A 23 6.06 -8.71 9.16
CA LEU A 23 7.09 -7.93 8.48
C LEU A 23 6.88 -7.93 6.97
N ILE A 24 6.60 -9.09 6.37
CA ILE A 24 6.37 -9.22 4.92
C ILE A 24 5.16 -8.38 4.51
N ASP A 25 4.04 -8.50 5.23
CA ASP A 25 2.82 -7.73 4.96
C ASP A 25 3.07 -6.22 5.04
N GLN A 26 3.82 -5.78 6.06
CA GLN A 26 4.17 -4.38 6.22
C GLN A 26 5.04 -3.86 5.06
N LEU A 27 5.98 -4.67 4.57
CA LEU A 27 6.82 -4.30 3.42
C LEU A 27 6.02 -4.24 2.12
N ILE A 28 5.12 -5.20 1.89
CA ILE A 28 4.21 -5.21 0.74
C ILE A 28 3.30 -3.97 0.77
N PHE A 29 2.77 -3.62 1.95
CA PHE A 29 1.93 -2.44 2.11
C PHE A 29 2.68 -1.16 1.74
N VAL A 30 3.90 -1.00 2.26
CA VAL A 30 4.75 0.17 1.97
C VAL A 30 5.04 0.27 0.48
N GLU A 31 5.34 -0.84 -0.18
CA GLU A 31 5.55 -0.85 -1.64
C GLU A 31 4.29 -0.41 -2.41
N LYS A 32 3.11 -0.94 -2.06
CA LYS A 32 1.84 -0.57 -2.71
C LYS A 32 1.50 0.90 -2.54
N VAL A 33 1.75 1.48 -1.36
CA VAL A 33 1.52 2.92 -1.11
C VAL A 33 2.41 3.77 -2.02
N GLU A 34 3.69 3.42 -2.13
CA GLU A 34 4.63 4.11 -3.00
C GLU A 34 4.23 4.04 -4.47
N GLU A 35 3.81 2.86 -4.93
CA GLU A 35 3.27 2.69 -6.27
C GLU A 35 2.02 3.54 -6.48
N GLY A 36 1.10 3.59 -5.51
CA GLY A 36 -0.09 4.42 -5.54
C GLY A 36 0.23 5.92 -5.66
N ILE A 37 1.23 6.40 -4.95
CA ILE A 37 1.70 7.80 -5.06
C ILE A 37 2.25 8.07 -6.47
N ILE A 38 3.06 7.16 -7.02
CA ILE A 38 3.58 7.28 -8.39
C ILE A 38 2.44 7.26 -9.42
N GLN A 39 1.46 6.38 -9.25
CA GLN A 39 0.28 6.31 -10.12
C GLN A 39 -0.52 7.63 -10.06
N SER A 40 -0.75 8.17 -8.87
CA SER A 40 -1.41 9.46 -8.68
C SER A 40 -0.68 10.59 -9.38
N ASN A 41 0.64 10.70 -9.20
CA ASN A 41 1.47 11.72 -9.85
C ASN A 41 1.45 11.60 -11.38
N ASN A 42 1.34 10.38 -11.89
CA ASN A 42 1.25 10.09 -13.33
C ASN A 42 -0.18 10.19 -13.89
N GLY A 43 -1.15 10.64 -13.09
CA GLY A 43 -2.56 10.73 -13.50
C GLY A 43 -3.23 9.37 -13.76
N LYS A 44 -2.63 8.26 -13.32
CA LYS A 44 -3.22 6.92 -13.39
C LYS A 44 -4.23 6.73 -12.26
N VAL A 45 -5.28 7.54 -12.30
CA VAL A 45 -6.36 7.56 -11.30
C VAL A 45 -7.68 7.15 -11.94
N ILE A 46 -8.58 6.63 -11.13
CA ILE A 46 -9.96 6.33 -11.53
C ILE A 46 -10.91 7.35 -10.90
N SER A 47 -12.00 7.66 -11.59
CA SER A 47 -12.97 8.63 -11.08
C SER A 47 -13.78 8.04 -9.93
N ASN A 48 -14.28 8.89 -9.03
CA ASN A 48 -15.17 8.46 -7.95
C ASN A 48 -16.43 7.72 -8.48
N LYS A 49 -16.90 8.08 -9.68
CA LYS A 49 -18.03 7.41 -10.32
C LYS A 49 -17.68 5.96 -10.68
N ASP A 50 -16.49 5.74 -11.25
CA ASP A 50 -16.04 4.41 -11.64
C ASP A 50 -15.75 3.53 -10.42
N VAL A 51 -15.19 4.12 -9.36
CA VAL A 51 -15.00 3.45 -8.06
C VAL A 51 -16.34 2.95 -7.51
N LYS A 52 -17.38 3.79 -7.52
CA LYS A 52 -18.72 3.40 -7.04
C LYS A 52 -19.26 2.19 -7.79
N LEU A 53 -19.16 2.19 -9.13
CA LEU A 53 -19.59 1.07 -9.96
C LEU A 53 -18.80 -0.22 -9.69
N MET A 54 -17.53 -0.10 -9.32
CA MET A 54 -16.68 -1.24 -8.97
C MET A 54 -17.07 -1.85 -7.62
N ILE A 55 -17.30 -1.00 -6.61
CA ILE A 55 -17.76 -1.44 -5.27
C ILE A 55 -19.14 -2.12 -5.36
N ASP A 56 -20.07 -1.54 -6.12
CA ASP A 56 -21.41 -2.12 -6.31
C ASP A 56 -21.36 -3.53 -6.93
N LYS A 57 -20.32 -3.86 -7.71
CA LYS A 57 -20.10 -5.20 -8.27
C LYS A 57 -19.51 -6.18 -7.28
N TRP A 58 -18.67 -5.73 -6.35
CA TRP A 58 -18.06 -6.58 -5.32
C TRP A 58 -19.01 -6.85 -4.14
N SER A 59 -19.98 -5.98 -3.92
CA SER A 59 -21.00 -6.13 -2.88
C SER A 59 -22.14 -7.09 -3.26
N LYS A 60 -22.05 -7.79 -4.40
CA LYS A 60 -22.98 -8.84 -4.84
C LYS A 60 -22.39 -10.20 -4.56
#